data_AF-A0A8E2RYS1-F1
#
_entry.id   AF-A0A8E2RYS1-F1
#
_cell.length_a   1.000
_cell.length_b   1.000
_cell.length_c   1.000
_cell.angle_alpha   90.00
_cell.angle_beta   90.00
_cell.angle_gamma   90.00
#
_symmetry.space_group_name_H-M   'P 1'
#
loop_
_entity.id
_entity.type
_entity.pdbx_description
1 polymer ?
#
loop_
_entity_poly.entity_id
_entity_poly.type
_entity_poly.pdbx_seq_one_letter_code
_entity_poly.pdbx_strand_id
1 'polypeptide(L)'
;MRETKTLPLVVDLDGTLTVSDTLMESVIAVVRKKPACVLRLPFWLAEGRAAFKARIAEQADFRAETLPYRQPLVDYLRHERQGGRTIVLATAAHASIADRVSAHLGLFDRVIATCDGTNLKGAAKLDRIREQIGDDFVYAGDSKADLSVWAGAKGAVLAGASRDVAANVRGSVPVEREFADARASLATWFGALRVHQWLKNLLLFVPLLTAFAFFDIDKVATLALAFVSMSLGASATYIGNDLWDLDNDRRHPRKRNRPFASGALSITEGLGCAALLLTAAFALAFAVSPGFAGMFALYLVLTTAYSWRLKSIVLLDVVILSLLYTYRIVAGAVAAEIVVSSWLLAFSVFAFLSLALVKRCSELVSLRQSDKRAAAGRDYRVGDLEVLWPFGIGSSLAAVVVFGLFINAPETAQRYAVPQLLWLVQIGLIYLFGRLWIATVRGAMHDDPVVHLLENRGSFGMLCAMVATVLAAHFLPAL
;
A
#
# COMPACT_ATOMS: atom_id res chain seq x y z
N MET A 1 -43.57 3.77 11.59
CA MET A 1 -42.57 2.68 11.64
C MET A 1 -43.16 1.28 11.48
N ARG A 2 -44.37 0.94 11.98
CA ARG A 2 -44.97 -0.38 11.71
C ARG A 2 -45.44 -0.56 10.26
N GLU A 3 -45.90 0.51 9.59
CA GLU A 3 -46.39 0.45 8.21
C GLU A 3 -45.31 0.24 7.14
N THR A 4 -44.06 0.65 7.40
CA THR A 4 -42.99 0.56 6.40
C THR A 4 -42.30 -0.81 6.38
N LYS A 5 -42.40 -1.60 7.48
CA LYS A 5 -41.78 -2.92 7.61
C LYS A 5 -42.36 -4.00 6.68
N THR A 6 -43.59 -3.82 6.22
CA THR A 6 -44.23 -4.75 5.26
C THR A 6 -43.95 -4.39 3.81
N LEU A 7 -43.38 -3.20 3.55
CA LEU A 7 -43.06 -2.75 2.20
C LEU A 7 -41.78 -3.41 1.69
N PRO A 8 -41.65 -3.66 0.38
CA PRO A 8 -40.40 -4.13 -0.22
C PRO A 8 -39.22 -3.22 0.15
N LEU A 9 -38.09 -3.83 0.52
CA LEU A 9 -36.85 -3.12 0.82
C LEU A 9 -35.91 -3.19 -0.39
N VAL A 10 -35.74 -2.04 -1.04
CA VAL A 10 -34.86 -1.87 -2.20
C VAL A 10 -33.50 -1.37 -1.72
N VAL A 11 -32.41 -2.00 -2.17
CA VAL A 11 -31.06 -1.76 -1.65
C VAL A 11 -30.11 -1.45 -2.80
N ASP A 12 -29.33 -0.36 -2.69
CA ASP A 12 -28.23 -0.09 -3.62
C ASP A 12 -26.99 -0.96 -3.33
N LEU A 13 -26.16 -1.15 -4.36
CA LEU A 13 -24.94 -1.93 -4.26
C LEU A 13 -23.75 -1.07 -3.81
N ASP A 14 -23.28 -0.19 -4.70
CA ASP A 14 -22.08 0.62 -4.53
C ASP A 14 -22.28 1.65 -3.41
N GLY A 15 -21.33 1.78 -2.48
CA GLY A 15 -21.42 2.69 -1.31
C GLY A 15 -22.38 2.22 -0.20
N THR A 16 -23.44 1.49 -0.56
CA THR A 16 -24.50 1.04 0.33
C THR A 16 -24.25 -0.37 0.87
N LEU A 17 -24.44 -1.41 0.05
CA LEU A 17 -24.23 -2.82 0.42
C LEU A 17 -22.74 -3.17 0.49
N THR A 18 -21.96 -2.65 -0.46
CA THR A 18 -20.49 -2.69 -0.45
C THR A 18 -19.96 -1.30 -0.16
N VAL A 19 -18.93 -1.20 0.67
CA VAL A 19 -18.31 0.11 1.00
C VAL A 19 -17.56 0.70 -0.19
N SER A 20 -17.20 -0.14 -1.17
CA SER A 20 -16.44 0.23 -2.35
C SER A 20 -17.32 0.40 -3.58
N ASP A 21 -16.74 0.99 -4.64
CA ASP A 21 -17.32 1.15 -5.97
C ASP A 21 -16.88 -0.02 -6.86
N THR A 22 -17.84 -0.86 -7.25
CA THR A 22 -17.60 -2.07 -8.04
C THR A 22 -17.10 -1.77 -9.46
N LEU A 23 -17.38 -0.59 -10.02
CA LEU A 23 -16.83 -0.17 -11.30
C LEU A 23 -15.33 0.09 -11.18
N MET A 24 -14.92 0.82 -10.14
CA MET A 24 -13.51 1.13 -9.92
C MET A 24 -12.69 -0.12 -9.60
N GLU A 25 -13.26 -1.05 -8.84
CA GLU A 25 -12.65 -2.37 -8.62
C GLU A 25 -12.47 -3.14 -9.92
N SER A 26 -13.51 -3.16 -10.76
CA SER A 26 -13.48 -3.85 -12.05
C SER A 26 -12.44 -3.22 -12.99
N VAL A 27 -12.31 -1.89 -12.99
CA VAL A 27 -11.27 -1.17 -13.76
C VAL A 27 -9.87 -1.61 -13.31
N ILE A 28 -9.60 -1.64 -12.00
CA ILE A 28 -8.30 -2.10 -11.47
C ILE A 28 -8.04 -3.55 -11.86
N ALA A 29 -9.03 -4.44 -11.73
CA ALA A 29 -8.88 -5.85 -12.09
C ALA A 29 -8.56 -6.03 -13.58
N VAL A 30 -9.23 -5.28 -14.47
CA VAL A 30 -8.95 -5.30 -15.92
C VAL A 30 -7.56 -4.78 -16.21
N VAL A 31 -7.16 -3.65 -15.63
CA VAL A 31 -5.83 -3.06 -15.83
C VAL A 31 -4.73 -4.00 -15.33
N ARG A 32 -4.95 -4.68 -14.20
CA ARG A 32 -4.01 -5.68 -13.68
C ARG A 32 -3.83 -6.87 -14.62
N LYS A 33 -4.92 -7.38 -15.20
CA LYS A 33 -4.88 -8.52 -16.14
C LYS A 33 -4.33 -8.12 -17.50
N LYS A 34 -4.63 -6.89 -17.95
CA LYS A 34 -4.27 -6.33 -19.26
C LYS A 34 -3.85 -4.86 -19.11
N PRO A 35 -2.58 -4.57 -18.77
CA PRO A 35 -2.12 -3.18 -18.53
C PRO A 35 -2.32 -2.24 -19.72
N ALA A 36 -2.22 -2.77 -20.95
CA ALA A 36 -2.47 -1.99 -22.17
C ALA A 36 -3.91 -1.46 -22.29
N CYS A 37 -4.88 -2.02 -21.57
CA CYS A 37 -6.26 -1.53 -21.59
C CYS A 37 -6.42 -0.12 -21.00
N VAL A 38 -5.46 0.37 -20.20
CA VAL A 38 -5.49 1.76 -19.67
C VAL A 38 -5.65 2.78 -20.79
N LEU A 39 -4.97 2.57 -21.92
CA LEU A 39 -5.02 3.47 -23.08
C LEU A 39 -6.40 3.47 -23.76
N ARG A 40 -7.22 2.43 -23.54
CA ARG A 40 -8.56 2.28 -24.13
C ARG A 40 -9.67 2.89 -23.27
N LEU A 41 -9.42 3.11 -21.98
CA LEU A 41 -10.42 3.63 -21.04
C LEU A 41 -11.05 4.96 -21.50
N PRO A 42 -10.30 5.95 -22.01
CA PRO A 42 -10.90 7.21 -22.48
C PRO A 42 -11.85 7.01 -23.66
N PHE A 43 -11.51 6.11 -24.58
CA PHE A 43 -12.33 5.81 -25.76
C PHE A 43 -13.64 5.11 -25.37
N TRP A 44 -13.58 4.14 -24.46
CA TRP A 44 -14.79 3.48 -23.94
C TRP A 44 -15.68 4.45 -23.16
N LEU A 45 -15.09 5.42 -22.46
CA LEU A 45 -15.87 6.45 -21.77
C LEU A 45 -16.57 7.40 -22.75
N ALA A 46 -15.93 7.70 -23.89
CA ALA A 46 -16.50 8.52 -24.96
C ALA A 46 -17.71 7.83 -25.65
N GLU A 47 -17.77 6.50 -25.67
CA GLU A 47 -18.94 5.72 -26.11
C GLU A 47 -20.15 5.83 -25.13
N GLY A 48 -19.97 6.44 -23.96
CA GLY A 48 -21.00 6.66 -22.95
C GLY A 48 -20.85 5.80 -21.70
N ARG A 49 -21.48 6.22 -20.59
CA ARG A 49 -21.30 5.58 -19.26
C ARG A 49 -21.80 4.13 -19.19
N ALA A 50 -22.90 3.82 -19.87
CA ALA A 50 -23.42 2.45 -19.91
C ALA A 50 -22.51 1.53 -20.73
N ALA A 51 -22.03 2.00 -21.90
CA ALA A 51 -21.07 1.28 -22.73
C ALA A 51 -19.75 1.03 -21.97
N PHE A 52 -19.22 2.04 -21.29
CA PHE A 52 -18.03 1.89 -20.45
C PHE A 52 -18.19 0.78 -19.41
N LYS A 53 -19.31 0.75 -18.68
CA LYS A 53 -19.61 -0.28 -17.68
C LYS A 53 -19.70 -1.68 -18.30
N ALA A 54 -20.36 -1.82 -19.46
CA ALA A 54 -20.45 -3.09 -20.17
C ALA A 54 -19.07 -3.60 -20.60
N ARG A 55 -18.25 -2.76 -21.25
CA ARG A 55 -16.89 -3.11 -21.71
C ARG A 55 -15.96 -3.54 -20.58
N ILE A 56 -16.08 -2.90 -19.42
CA ILE A 56 -15.33 -3.26 -18.22
C ILE A 56 -15.83 -4.59 -17.66
N ALA A 57 -17.14 -4.76 -17.53
CA ALA A 57 -17.74 -5.97 -16.98
C ALA A 57 -17.47 -7.24 -17.84
N GLU A 58 -17.41 -7.10 -19.16
CA GLU A 58 -17.02 -8.17 -20.09
C GLU A 58 -15.58 -8.67 -19.89
N GLN A 59 -14.69 -7.77 -19.45
CA GLN A 59 -13.27 -8.07 -19.31
C GLN A 59 -12.86 -8.41 -17.88
N ALA A 60 -13.64 -7.94 -16.90
CA ALA A 60 -13.38 -8.13 -15.48
C ALA A 60 -13.80 -9.53 -15.02
N ASP A 61 -12.85 -10.27 -14.44
CA ASP A 61 -13.14 -11.47 -13.67
C ASP A 61 -13.60 -11.07 -12.26
N PHE A 62 -14.81 -10.49 -12.20
CA PHE A 62 -15.37 -9.95 -10.96
C PHE A 62 -15.76 -11.06 -9.98
N ARG A 63 -15.26 -10.94 -8.75
CA ARG A 63 -15.46 -11.88 -7.64
C ARG A 63 -16.26 -11.24 -6.53
N ALA A 64 -17.51 -11.69 -6.38
CA ALA A 64 -18.41 -11.17 -5.35
C ALA A 64 -17.92 -11.52 -3.93
N GLU A 65 -17.25 -12.66 -3.76
CA GLU A 65 -16.84 -13.20 -2.46
C GLU A 65 -15.83 -12.31 -1.73
N THR A 66 -15.08 -11.51 -2.48
CA THR A 66 -14.00 -10.66 -1.95
C THR A 66 -14.41 -9.20 -1.80
N LEU A 67 -15.69 -8.84 -1.95
CA LEU A 67 -16.13 -7.46 -1.77
C LEU A 67 -16.15 -7.06 -0.29
N PRO A 68 -15.88 -5.78 0.02
CA PRO A 68 -15.96 -5.26 1.38
C PRO A 68 -17.43 -4.96 1.70
N TYR A 69 -18.18 -6.02 2.04
CA TYR A 69 -19.58 -5.89 2.42
C TYR A 69 -19.76 -5.18 3.76
N ARG A 70 -20.78 -4.33 3.85
CA ARG A 70 -21.22 -3.72 5.10
C ARG A 70 -21.94 -4.78 5.94
N GLN A 71 -21.19 -5.56 6.70
CA GLN A 71 -21.72 -6.74 7.42
C GLN A 71 -22.97 -6.43 8.28
N PRO A 72 -23.04 -5.32 9.04
CA PRO A 72 -24.26 -5.00 9.81
C PRO A 72 -25.52 -4.78 8.95
N LEU A 73 -25.36 -4.25 7.73
CA LEU A 73 -26.46 -4.10 6.79
C LEU A 73 -26.85 -5.46 6.20
N VAL A 74 -25.88 -6.29 5.81
CA VAL A 74 -26.14 -7.66 5.32
C VAL A 74 -26.91 -8.49 6.35
N ASP A 75 -26.53 -8.40 7.62
CA ASP A 75 -27.20 -9.12 8.71
C ASP A 75 -28.62 -8.58 8.95
N TYR A 76 -28.84 -7.27 8.81
CA TYR A 76 -30.17 -6.68 8.82
C TYR A 76 -31.04 -7.19 7.67
N LEU A 77 -30.52 -7.21 6.44
CA LEU A 77 -31.27 -7.69 5.27
C LEU A 77 -31.64 -9.18 5.40
N ARG A 78 -30.74 -10.01 5.95
CA ARG A 78 -31.04 -11.41 6.28
C ARG A 78 -32.20 -11.52 7.26
N HIS A 79 -32.20 -10.71 8.31
CA HIS A 79 -33.24 -10.73 9.32
C HIS A 79 -34.60 -10.30 8.73
N GLU A 80 -34.63 -9.24 7.92
CA GLU A 80 -35.86 -8.78 7.28
C GLU A 80 -36.42 -9.81 6.28
N ARG A 81 -35.55 -10.47 5.50
CA ARG A 81 -35.94 -11.56 4.59
C ARG A 81 -36.53 -12.75 5.35
N GLN A 82 -35.92 -13.15 6.48
CA GLN A 82 -36.46 -14.20 7.34
C GLN A 82 -37.83 -13.81 7.95
N GLY A 83 -38.06 -12.51 8.15
CA GLY A 83 -39.36 -11.96 8.54
C GLY A 83 -40.40 -11.92 7.42
N GLY A 84 -40.08 -12.38 6.21
CA GLY A 84 -40.98 -12.44 5.05
C GLY A 84 -41.00 -11.16 4.20
N ARG A 85 -40.09 -10.21 4.44
CA ARG A 85 -40.01 -8.97 3.65
C ARG A 85 -39.30 -9.22 2.32
N THR A 86 -39.89 -8.77 1.23
CA THR A 86 -39.26 -8.81 -0.11
C THR A 86 -38.04 -7.89 -0.15
N ILE A 87 -36.88 -8.44 -0.54
CA ILE A 87 -35.63 -7.68 -0.66
C ILE A 87 -35.20 -7.59 -2.13
N VAL A 88 -34.93 -6.39 -2.61
CA VAL A 88 -34.61 -6.11 -4.02
C VAL A 88 -33.27 -5.41 -4.13
N LEU A 89 -32.37 -5.89 -4.99
CA LEU A 89 -31.12 -5.19 -5.32
C LEU A 89 -31.39 -4.22 -6.47
N ALA A 90 -31.20 -2.91 -6.27
CA ALA A 90 -31.37 -1.90 -7.33
C ALA A 90 -30.13 -1.03 -7.48
N THR A 91 -29.35 -1.27 -8.54
CA THR A 91 -28.02 -0.69 -8.68
C THR A 91 -27.73 -0.08 -10.05
N ALA A 92 -26.86 0.93 -10.05
CA ALA A 92 -26.25 1.44 -11.26
C ALA A 92 -25.13 0.53 -11.80
N ALA A 93 -24.69 -0.49 -11.06
CA ALA A 93 -23.71 -1.46 -11.54
C ALA A 93 -24.28 -2.27 -12.73
N HIS A 94 -23.38 -2.81 -13.55
CA HIS A 94 -23.76 -3.66 -14.68
C HIS A 94 -24.47 -4.94 -14.18
N ALA A 95 -25.46 -5.43 -14.93
CA ALA A 95 -26.23 -6.62 -14.54
C ALA A 95 -25.35 -7.83 -14.15
N SER A 96 -24.30 -8.12 -14.92
CA SER A 96 -23.39 -9.23 -14.62
C SER A 96 -22.65 -9.12 -13.28
N ILE A 97 -22.53 -7.92 -12.70
CA ILE A 97 -21.98 -7.71 -11.35
C ILE A 97 -23.09 -7.93 -10.32
N ALA A 98 -24.24 -7.30 -10.52
CA ALA A 98 -25.39 -7.39 -9.62
C ALA A 98 -25.88 -8.83 -9.46
N ASP A 99 -25.94 -9.59 -10.55
CA ASP A 99 -26.37 -11.00 -10.55
C ASP A 99 -25.39 -11.88 -9.79
N ARG A 100 -24.08 -11.65 -9.92
CA ARG A 100 -23.04 -12.37 -9.16
C ARG A 100 -23.13 -12.08 -7.67
N VAL A 101 -23.35 -10.82 -7.29
CA VAL A 101 -23.58 -10.44 -5.88
C VAL A 101 -24.84 -11.08 -5.33
N SER A 102 -25.92 -11.08 -6.12
CA SER A 102 -27.19 -11.68 -5.74
C SER A 102 -27.06 -13.18 -5.52
N ALA A 103 -26.42 -13.89 -6.45
CA ALA A 103 -26.14 -15.32 -6.35
C ALA A 103 -25.24 -15.65 -5.15
N HIS A 104 -24.23 -14.83 -4.87
CA HIS A 104 -23.32 -15.03 -3.74
C HIS A 104 -24.01 -14.89 -2.38
N LEU A 105 -24.82 -13.84 -2.21
CA LEU A 105 -25.47 -13.57 -0.93
C LEU A 105 -26.75 -14.40 -0.72
N GLY A 106 -27.47 -14.72 -1.79
CA GLY A 106 -28.73 -15.47 -1.71
C GLY A 106 -29.86 -14.70 -1.00
N LEU A 107 -29.79 -13.36 -0.99
CA LEU A 107 -30.68 -12.50 -0.18
C LEU A 107 -31.73 -11.73 -0.98
N PHE A 108 -31.63 -11.68 -2.30
CA PHE A 108 -32.49 -10.83 -3.12
C PHE A 108 -33.51 -11.64 -3.89
N ASP A 109 -34.76 -11.21 -3.85
CA ASP A 109 -35.86 -11.81 -4.61
C ASP A 109 -35.89 -11.28 -6.05
N ARG A 110 -35.33 -10.08 -6.26
CA ARG A 110 -35.22 -9.44 -7.57
C ARG A 110 -33.96 -8.58 -7.68
N VAL A 111 -33.45 -8.47 -8.90
CA VAL A 111 -32.30 -7.62 -9.25
C VAL A 111 -32.72 -6.64 -10.35
N ILE A 112 -32.47 -5.35 -10.09
CA ILE A 112 -32.65 -4.23 -11.00
C ILE A 112 -31.26 -3.62 -11.21
N ALA A 113 -30.71 -3.75 -12.42
CA ALA A 113 -29.34 -3.34 -12.71
C ALA A 113 -29.23 -2.65 -14.06
N THR A 114 -28.11 -1.95 -14.29
CA THR A 114 -27.83 -1.33 -15.58
C THR A 114 -27.60 -2.40 -16.65
N CYS A 115 -28.46 -2.43 -17.66
CA CYS A 115 -28.40 -3.30 -18.84
C CYS A 115 -28.79 -2.50 -20.10
N ASP A 116 -28.44 -3.01 -21.28
CA ASP A 116 -28.95 -2.55 -22.59
C ASP A 116 -28.85 -1.03 -22.84
N GLY A 117 -27.71 -0.42 -22.47
CA GLY A 117 -27.44 1.00 -22.69
C GLY A 117 -28.12 1.97 -21.71
N THR A 118 -28.99 1.51 -20.80
CA THR A 118 -29.70 2.37 -19.85
C THR A 118 -29.00 2.42 -18.49
N ASN A 119 -28.33 3.53 -18.18
CA ASN A 119 -27.65 3.71 -16.88
C ASN A 119 -28.66 4.04 -15.76
N LEU A 120 -28.92 3.07 -14.87
CA LEU A 120 -29.85 3.20 -13.75
C LEU A 120 -29.25 3.96 -12.56
N LYS A 121 -29.13 5.29 -12.70
CA LYS A 121 -28.68 6.19 -11.62
C LYS A 121 -29.68 7.33 -11.42
N GLY A 122 -30.00 7.65 -10.16
CA GLY A 122 -30.92 8.74 -9.82
C GLY A 122 -32.35 8.49 -10.33
N ALA A 123 -32.93 9.46 -11.05
CA ALA A 123 -34.31 9.40 -11.53
C ALA A 123 -34.62 8.14 -12.37
N ALA A 124 -33.73 7.74 -13.28
CA ALA A 124 -33.91 6.52 -14.07
C ALA A 124 -33.96 5.24 -13.20
N LYS A 125 -33.29 5.25 -12.04
CA LYS A 125 -33.37 4.15 -11.07
C LYS A 125 -34.75 4.14 -10.41
N LEU A 126 -35.25 5.31 -9.99
CA LEU A 126 -36.59 5.44 -9.39
C LEU A 126 -37.68 4.97 -10.35
N ASP A 127 -37.64 5.39 -11.61
CA ASP A 127 -38.66 5.03 -12.61
C ASP A 127 -38.71 3.51 -12.80
N ARG A 128 -37.55 2.85 -12.88
CA ARG A 128 -37.47 1.39 -13.01
C ARG A 128 -37.89 0.66 -11.74
N ILE A 129 -37.63 1.21 -10.55
CA ILE A 129 -38.14 0.66 -9.29
C ILE A 129 -39.67 0.71 -9.28
N ARG A 130 -40.27 1.85 -9.64
CA ARG A 130 -41.73 2.01 -9.71
C ARG A 130 -42.37 1.04 -10.70
N GLU A 131 -41.78 0.89 -11.87
CA GLU A 131 -42.25 -0.02 -12.91
C GLU A 131 -42.27 -1.49 -12.44
N GLN A 132 -41.28 -1.91 -11.63
CA GLN A 132 -41.11 -3.32 -11.25
C GLN A 132 -41.66 -3.68 -9.87
N ILE A 133 -41.71 -2.73 -8.94
CA ILE A 133 -42.05 -2.94 -7.52
C ILE A 133 -43.34 -2.20 -7.14
N GLY A 134 -43.59 -1.03 -7.76
CA GLY A 134 -44.68 -0.12 -7.40
C GLY A 134 -44.19 1.12 -6.65
N ASP A 135 -45.13 1.98 -6.25
CA ASP A 135 -44.84 3.27 -5.61
C ASP A 135 -44.51 3.18 -4.11
N ASP A 136 -44.85 2.06 -3.46
CA ASP A 136 -44.68 1.87 -2.02
C ASP A 136 -43.49 0.95 -1.72
N PHE A 137 -42.32 1.56 -1.48
CA PHE A 137 -41.10 0.84 -1.12
C PHE A 137 -40.26 1.62 -0.11
N VAL A 138 -39.34 0.91 0.56
CA VAL A 138 -38.29 1.49 1.40
C VAL A 138 -36.96 1.38 0.66
N TYR A 139 -36.15 2.44 0.70
CA TYR A 139 -34.89 2.48 -0.03
C TYR A 139 -33.67 2.60 0.89
N ALA A 140 -32.71 1.69 0.71
CA ALA A 140 -31.39 1.73 1.32
C ALA A 140 -30.37 2.34 0.36
N GLY A 141 -29.71 3.42 0.78
CA GLY A 141 -28.77 4.19 -0.05
C GLY A 141 -27.73 4.95 0.77
N ASP A 142 -26.77 5.56 0.09
CA ASP A 142 -25.65 6.30 0.71
C ASP A 142 -25.46 7.71 0.14
N SER A 143 -25.85 7.97 -1.12
CA SER A 143 -25.27 9.07 -1.88
C SER A 143 -26.26 10.20 -2.18
N LYS A 144 -25.73 11.34 -2.65
CA LYS A 144 -26.57 12.44 -3.19
C LYS A 144 -27.37 12.02 -4.42
N ALA A 145 -26.90 11.04 -5.20
CA ALA A 145 -27.63 10.56 -6.37
C ALA A 145 -28.93 9.84 -5.98
N ASP A 146 -28.98 9.31 -4.75
CA ASP A 146 -30.13 8.58 -4.21
C ASP A 146 -31.22 9.48 -3.65
N LEU A 147 -30.96 10.79 -3.49
CA LEU A 147 -31.97 11.76 -3.02
C LEU A 147 -33.25 11.72 -3.87
N SER A 148 -33.11 11.55 -5.19
CA SER A 148 -34.24 11.38 -6.09
C SER A 148 -35.04 10.11 -5.81
N VAL A 149 -34.37 9.01 -5.46
CA VAL A 149 -35.01 7.73 -5.15
C VAL A 149 -35.68 7.76 -3.78
N TRP A 150 -35.02 8.34 -2.78
CA TRP A 150 -35.63 8.56 -1.46
C TRP A 150 -36.86 9.45 -1.53
N ALA A 151 -36.86 10.51 -2.35
CA ALA A 151 -38.04 11.36 -2.54
C ALA A 151 -39.28 10.59 -3.03
N GLY A 152 -39.08 9.46 -3.72
CA GLY A 152 -40.16 8.56 -4.14
C GLY A 152 -40.47 7.41 -3.17
N ALA A 153 -39.69 7.24 -2.10
CA ALA A 153 -39.82 6.13 -1.16
C ALA A 153 -40.68 6.49 0.06
N LYS A 154 -41.26 5.48 0.72
CA LYS A 154 -42.05 5.64 1.96
C LYS A 154 -41.21 5.53 3.23
N GLY A 155 -39.99 5.02 3.11
CA GLY A 155 -39.03 4.88 4.20
C GLY A 155 -37.60 4.89 3.69
N ALA A 156 -36.66 5.23 4.56
CA ALA A 156 -35.24 5.25 4.25
C ALA A 156 -34.43 4.36 5.19
N VAL A 157 -33.45 3.66 4.63
CA VAL A 157 -32.35 3.04 5.38
C VAL A 157 -31.07 3.76 4.94
N LEU A 158 -30.39 4.38 5.89
CA LEU A 158 -29.15 5.12 5.59
C LEU A 158 -27.97 4.17 5.79
N ALA A 159 -27.13 3.97 4.78
CA ALA A 159 -25.94 3.14 4.88
C ALA A 159 -24.75 3.91 4.33
N GLY A 160 -23.78 4.29 5.18
CA GLY A 160 -22.61 5.06 4.73
C GLY A 160 -22.89 6.50 4.31
N ALA A 161 -24.12 7.00 4.51
CA ALA A 161 -24.50 8.33 4.05
C ALA A 161 -23.70 9.46 4.73
N SER A 162 -23.31 10.47 3.95
CA SER A 162 -22.67 11.67 4.49
C SER A 162 -23.62 12.44 5.42
N ARG A 163 -23.08 13.25 6.35
CA ARG A 163 -23.92 14.01 7.32
C ARG A 163 -24.96 14.88 6.62
N ASP A 164 -24.58 15.51 5.52
CA ASP A 164 -25.47 16.38 4.75
C ASP A 164 -26.59 15.58 4.07
N VAL A 165 -26.27 14.41 3.53
CA VAL A 165 -27.26 13.50 2.91
C VAL A 165 -28.20 12.94 3.96
N ALA A 166 -27.66 12.45 5.08
CA ALA A 166 -28.47 11.93 6.19
C ALA A 166 -29.41 13.00 6.76
N ALA A 167 -28.94 14.25 6.91
CA ALA A 167 -29.76 15.37 7.37
C ALA A 167 -30.89 15.68 6.37
N ASN A 168 -30.60 15.66 5.06
CA ASN A 168 -31.60 15.89 4.02
C ASN A 168 -32.69 14.80 3.99
N VAL A 169 -32.29 13.53 4.10
CA VAL A 169 -33.23 12.39 4.08
C VAL A 169 -34.12 12.38 5.32
N ARG A 170 -33.57 12.66 6.51
CA ARG A 170 -34.36 12.76 7.75
C ARG A 170 -35.42 13.86 7.70
N GLY A 171 -35.21 14.88 6.88
CA GLY A 171 -36.17 15.97 6.66
C GLY A 171 -37.29 15.62 5.68
N SER A 172 -37.13 14.58 4.85
CA SER A 172 -38.07 14.23 3.77
C SER A 172 -38.81 12.91 4.00
N VAL A 173 -38.16 11.90 4.60
CA VAL A 173 -38.69 10.52 4.69
C VAL A 173 -38.35 9.92 6.07
N PRO A 174 -39.24 9.12 6.68
CA PRO A 174 -38.93 8.44 7.94
C PRO A 174 -37.77 7.44 7.77
N VAL A 175 -36.75 7.57 8.63
CA VAL A 175 -35.58 6.68 8.64
C VAL A 175 -35.84 5.46 9.53
N GLU A 176 -35.80 4.26 8.96
CA GLU A 176 -35.98 3.00 9.69
C GLU A 176 -34.72 2.62 10.47
N ARG A 177 -33.55 2.77 9.84
CA ARG A 177 -32.27 2.33 10.38
C ARG A 177 -31.12 3.09 9.73
N GLU A 178 -30.02 3.23 10.47
CA GLU A 178 -28.81 3.89 10.00
C GLU A 178 -27.58 3.05 10.33
N PHE A 179 -26.72 2.87 9.32
CA PHE A 179 -25.46 2.16 9.40
C PHE A 179 -24.34 3.11 9.00
N ALA A 180 -23.64 3.69 9.98
CA ALA A 180 -22.54 4.61 9.74
C ALA A 180 -21.23 3.86 9.43
N ASP A 181 -20.38 4.47 8.61
CA ASP A 181 -18.99 4.03 8.44
C ASP A 181 -18.08 4.64 9.52
N ALA A 182 -17.03 3.89 9.87
CA ALA A 182 -15.88 4.46 10.55
C ALA A 182 -15.22 5.44 9.57
N ARG A 183 -15.30 6.74 9.87
CA ARG A 183 -14.67 7.78 9.03
C ARG A 183 -13.17 7.53 8.92
N ALA A 184 -12.65 7.68 7.71
CA ALA A 184 -11.21 7.74 7.48
C ALA A 184 -10.61 8.85 8.35
N SER A 185 -9.76 8.46 9.29
CA SER A 185 -9.02 9.40 10.12
C SER A 185 -7.71 9.79 9.43
N LEU A 186 -7.04 10.84 9.91
CA LEU A 186 -5.68 11.14 9.47
C LEU A 186 -4.72 9.97 9.71
N ALA A 187 -4.93 9.18 10.76
CA ALA A 187 -4.16 7.96 11.01
C ALA A 187 -4.39 6.90 9.92
N THR A 188 -5.61 6.79 9.38
CA THR A 188 -5.93 5.92 8.23
C THR A 188 -5.09 6.31 7.01
N TRP A 189 -4.98 7.62 6.73
CA TRP A 189 -4.14 8.14 5.65
C TRP A 189 -2.65 7.92 5.90
N PHE A 190 -2.14 8.18 7.10
CA PHE A 190 -0.74 7.88 7.42
C PHE A 190 -0.40 6.38 7.30
N GLY A 191 -1.37 5.51 7.60
CA GLY A 191 -1.29 4.08 7.34
C GLY A 191 -1.20 3.76 5.85
N ALA A 192 -2.05 4.39 5.02
CA ALA A 192 -2.05 4.22 3.57
C ALA A 192 -0.76 4.74 2.89
N LEU A 193 -0.27 5.90 3.33
CA LEU A 193 0.99 6.49 2.86
C LEU A 193 2.23 5.72 3.34
N ARG A 194 2.08 4.90 4.38
CA ARG A 194 3.16 4.14 5.04
C ARG A 194 4.31 5.05 5.47
N VAL A 195 4.00 6.13 6.20
CA VAL A 195 4.99 7.13 6.66
C VAL A 195 6.17 6.49 7.41
N HIS A 196 5.94 5.41 8.16
CA HIS A 196 7.01 4.65 8.82
C HIS A 196 8.08 4.10 7.85
N GLN A 197 7.74 3.89 6.57
CA GLN A 197 8.69 3.43 5.55
C GLN A 197 9.61 4.55 5.05
N TRP A 198 9.30 5.82 5.33
CA TRP A 198 10.16 6.96 4.96
C TRP A 198 11.52 6.90 5.64
N LEU A 199 11.62 6.17 6.77
CA LEU A 199 12.86 5.88 7.46
C LEU A 199 13.96 5.31 6.54
N LYS A 200 13.58 4.55 5.51
CA LYS A 200 14.52 3.99 4.53
C LYS A 200 15.20 5.06 3.68
N ASN A 201 14.53 6.20 3.51
CA ASN A 201 15.08 7.34 2.78
C ASN A 201 16.09 8.13 3.63
N LEU A 202 16.28 7.81 4.92
CA LEU A 202 17.42 8.35 5.67
C LEU A 202 18.76 7.92 5.07
N LEU A 203 18.79 6.85 4.26
CA LEU A 203 19.98 6.44 3.51
C LEU A 203 20.48 7.52 2.54
N LEU A 204 19.65 8.48 2.11
CA LEU A 204 20.10 9.62 1.30
C LEU A 204 21.12 10.50 2.05
N PHE A 205 21.11 10.49 3.37
CA PHE A 205 22.03 11.30 4.19
C PHE A 205 23.36 10.59 4.50
N VAL A 206 23.50 9.30 4.16
CA VAL A 206 24.74 8.55 4.40
C VAL A 206 25.96 9.22 3.74
N PRO A 207 25.92 9.69 2.48
CA PRO A 207 27.04 10.40 1.87
C PRO A 207 27.47 11.64 2.67
N LEU A 208 26.51 12.40 3.21
CA LEU A 208 26.76 13.59 4.03
C LEU A 208 27.59 13.26 5.28
N LEU A 209 27.26 12.16 5.95
CA LEU A 209 28.00 11.67 7.12
C LEU A 209 29.41 11.22 6.72
N THR A 210 29.54 10.44 5.64
CA THR A 210 30.85 9.90 5.22
C THR A 210 31.80 10.94 4.63
N ALA A 211 31.26 12.07 4.19
CA ALA A 211 32.01 13.23 3.70
C ALA A 211 32.26 14.29 4.79
N PHE A 212 31.74 14.07 6.01
CA PHE A 212 31.81 15.03 7.12
C PHE A 212 31.25 16.42 6.78
N ALA A 213 30.35 16.49 5.79
CA ALA A 213 29.78 17.74 5.27
C ALA A 213 28.46 18.13 5.96
N PHE A 214 28.19 17.59 7.15
CA PHE A 214 26.91 17.80 7.85
C PHE A 214 26.76 19.20 8.49
N PHE A 215 27.81 20.03 8.46
CA PHE A 215 27.73 21.45 8.81
C PHE A 215 27.39 22.36 7.61
N ASP A 216 27.39 21.80 6.39
CA ASP A 216 26.99 22.52 5.18
C ASP A 216 25.45 22.58 5.10
N ILE A 217 24.90 23.76 5.43
CA ILE A 217 23.46 23.99 5.50
C ILE A 217 22.80 23.80 4.13
N ASP A 218 23.48 24.16 3.05
CA ASP A 218 22.94 24.05 1.69
C ASP A 218 22.81 22.58 1.28
N LYS A 219 23.82 21.75 1.60
CA LYS A 219 23.75 20.29 1.37
C LYS A 219 22.69 19.63 2.24
N VAL A 220 22.56 20.03 3.50
CA VAL A 220 21.52 19.52 4.41
C VAL A 220 20.13 19.86 3.89
N ALA A 221 19.89 21.12 3.49
CA ALA A 221 18.61 21.56 2.94
C ALA A 221 18.27 20.84 1.63
N THR A 222 19.24 20.67 0.74
CA THR A 222 19.08 19.95 -0.52
C THR A 222 18.71 18.48 -0.29
N LEU A 223 19.37 17.81 0.67
CA LEU A 223 19.05 16.43 1.03
C LEU A 223 17.69 16.30 1.74
N ALA A 224 17.28 17.31 2.51
CA ALA A 224 15.94 17.34 3.09
C ALA A 224 14.85 17.41 2.00
N LEU A 225 15.03 18.24 0.97
CA LEU A 225 14.13 18.27 -0.19
C LEU A 225 14.13 16.93 -0.95
N ALA A 226 15.31 16.35 -1.19
CA ALA A 226 15.46 15.05 -1.83
C ALA A 226 14.76 13.93 -1.02
N PHE A 227 14.88 13.96 0.31
CA PHE A 227 14.22 13.05 1.22
C PHE A 227 12.69 13.15 1.12
N VAL A 228 12.14 14.37 1.14
CA VAL A 228 10.69 14.59 0.98
C VAL A 228 10.24 14.08 -0.39
N SER A 229 10.94 14.45 -1.47
CA SER A 229 10.64 13.98 -2.82
C SER A 229 10.57 12.45 -2.92
N MET A 230 11.61 11.73 -2.47
CA MET A 230 11.63 10.26 -2.47
C MET A 230 10.53 9.67 -1.58
N SER A 231 10.17 10.33 -0.49
CA SER A 231 9.15 9.85 0.45
C SER A 231 7.73 10.00 -0.11
N LEU A 232 7.43 11.11 -0.79
CA LEU A 232 6.17 11.30 -1.49
C LEU A 232 6.03 10.30 -2.65
N GLY A 233 7.08 10.10 -3.44
CA GLY A 233 7.11 9.10 -4.52
C GLY A 233 6.96 7.66 -4.02
N ALA A 234 7.61 7.32 -2.89
CA ALA A 234 7.41 6.03 -2.23
C ALA A 234 5.97 5.84 -1.76
N SER A 235 5.35 6.89 -1.21
CA SER A 235 3.94 6.84 -0.76
C SER A 235 2.97 6.63 -1.93
N ALA A 236 3.19 7.36 -3.05
CA ALA A 236 2.40 7.18 -4.28
C ALA A 236 2.51 5.76 -4.85
N THR A 237 3.73 5.21 -4.90
CA THR A 237 3.95 3.82 -5.35
C THR A 237 3.36 2.79 -4.39
N TYR A 238 3.33 3.04 -3.07
CA TYR A 238 2.64 2.17 -2.12
C TYR A 238 1.13 2.18 -2.30
N ILE A 239 0.51 3.35 -2.52
CA ILE A 239 -0.92 3.42 -2.85
C ILE A 239 -1.21 2.63 -4.13
N GLY A 240 -0.44 2.87 -5.20
CA GLY A 240 -0.60 2.15 -6.46
C GLY A 240 -0.46 0.63 -6.30
N ASN A 241 0.50 0.17 -5.48
CA ASN A 241 0.69 -1.24 -5.18
C ASN A 241 -0.47 -1.84 -4.36
N ASP A 242 -1.00 -1.12 -3.38
CA ASP A 242 -2.11 -1.59 -2.54
C ASP A 242 -3.41 -1.70 -3.36
N LEU A 243 -3.60 -0.81 -4.33
CA LEU A 243 -4.68 -0.92 -5.31
C LEU A 243 -4.45 -2.09 -6.27
N TRP A 244 -3.22 -2.32 -6.74
CA TRP A 244 -2.91 -3.45 -7.62
C TRP A 244 -3.12 -4.81 -6.94
N ASP A 245 -2.76 -4.91 -5.65
CA ASP A 245 -2.85 -6.14 -4.86
C ASP A 245 -4.19 -6.29 -4.09
N LEU A 246 -5.21 -5.47 -4.39
CA LEU A 246 -6.48 -5.38 -3.65
C LEU A 246 -7.12 -6.75 -3.34
N ASP A 247 -7.34 -7.59 -4.37
CA ASP A 247 -7.95 -8.93 -4.22
C ASP A 247 -7.09 -9.89 -3.38
N ASN A 248 -5.76 -9.75 -3.49
CA ASN A 248 -4.83 -10.58 -2.72
C ASN A 248 -4.83 -10.14 -1.26
N ASP A 249 -4.88 -8.83 -1.01
CA ASP A 249 -4.87 -8.25 0.32
C ASP A 249 -6.13 -8.60 1.10
N ARG A 250 -7.31 -8.58 0.48
CA ARG A 250 -8.58 -8.96 1.12
C ARG A 250 -8.63 -10.41 1.59
N ARG A 251 -7.94 -11.32 0.89
CA ARG A 251 -7.84 -12.74 1.27
C ARG A 251 -6.78 -13.02 2.33
N HIS A 252 -5.91 -12.04 2.62
CA HIS A 252 -4.80 -12.23 3.55
C HIS A 252 -5.23 -11.92 5.00
N PRO A 253 -4.88 -12.77 6.00
CA PRO A 253 -5.33 -12.62 7.39
C PRO A 253 -5.08 -11.23 8.01
N ARG A 254 -3.87 -10.69 7.81
CA ARG A 254 -3.47 -9.34 8.27
C ARG A 254 -3.75 -8.21 7.27
N LYS A 255 -3.48 -8.41 5.96
CA LYS A 255 -3.54 -7.33 4.95
C LYS A 255 -4.98 -6.95 4.57
N ARG A 256 -5.99 -7.77 4.91
CA ARG A 256 -7.40 -7.42 4.72
C ARG A 256 -7.83 -6.14 5.44
N ASN A 257 -7.10 -5.78 6.50
CA ASN A 257 -7.33 -4.56 7.28
C ASN A 257 -6.62 -3.33 6.69
N ARG A 258 -5.95 -3.44 5.53
CA ARG A 258 -5.36 -2.28 4.86
C ARG A 258 -6.46 -1.31 4.43
N PRO A 259 -6.22 0.01 4.46
CA PRO A 259 -7.27 1.02 4.23
C PRO A 259 -8.08 0.82 2.94
N PHE A 260 -7.43 0.51 1.81
CA PHE A 260 -8.13 0.25 0.55
C PHE A 260 -8.80 -1.12 0.51
N ALA A 261 -8.16 -2.16 1.06
CA ALA A 261 -8.70 -3.52 1.08
C ALA A 261 -9.98 -3.62 1.93
N SER A 262 -10.02 -2.92 3.07
CA SER A 262 -11.19 -2.88 3.95
C SER A 262 -12.27 -1.91 3.50
N GLY A 263 -12.03 -1.10 2.46
CA GLY A 263 -12.93 -0.03 2.03
C GLY A 263 -12.94 1.21 2.95
N ALA A 264 -11.97 1.35 3.86
CA ALA A 264 -11.88 2.52 4.73
C ALA A 264 -11.44 3.80 3.98
N LEU A 265 -10.73 3.63 2.85
CA LEU A 265 -10.43 4.70 1.89
C LEU A 265 -10.98 4.30 0.53
N SER A 266 -11.55 5.26 -0.20
CA SER A 266 -12.04 5.00 -1.54
C SER A 266 -10.88 4.86 -2.54
N ILE A 267 -11.12 4.07 -3.58
CA ILE A 267 -10.16 3.85 -4.66
C ILE A 267 -9.86 5.15 -5.42
N THR A 268 -10.88 5.97 -5.66
CA THR A 268 -10.77 7.24 -6.39
C THR A 268 -9.95 8.27 -5.62
N GLU A 269 -10.19 8.42 -4.31
CA GLU A 269 -9.37 9.29 -3.45
C GLU A 269 -7.92 8.80 -3.41
N GLY A 270 -7.71 7.47 -3.34
CA GLY A 270 -6.38 6.87 -3.40
C GLY A 270 -5.63 7.24 -4.69
N LEU A 271 -6.27 7.06 -5.85
CA LEU A 271 -5.68 7.42 -7.15
C LEU A 271 -5.40 8.93 -7.27
N GLY A 272 -6.33 9.78 -6.82
CA GLY A 272 -6.14 11.23 -6.80
C GLY A 272 -4.97 11.65 -5.90
N CYS A 273 -4.89 11.07 -4.69
CA CYS A 273 -3.79 11.31 -3.77
C CYS A 273 -2.44 10.83 -4.35
N ALA A 274 -2.39 9.64 -4.93
CA ALA A 274 -1.17 9.12 -5.56
C ALA A 274 -0.70 10.02 -6.72
N ALA A 275 -1.61 10.52 -7.56
CA ALA A 275 -1.29 11.44 -8.65
C ALA A 275 -0.76 12.79 -8.14
N LEU A 276 -1.38 13.35 -7.10
CA LEU A 276 -0.93 14.59 -6.46
C LEU A 276 0.47 14.43 -5.84
N LEU A 277 0.68 13.36 -5.08
CA LEU A 277 1.95 13.05 -4.45
C LEU A 277 3.06 12.84 -5.47
N LEU A 278 2.78 12.15 -6.57
CA LEU A 278 3.75 11.91 -7.63
C LEU A 278 4.14 13.21 -8.34
N THR A 279 3.16 14.07 -8.64
CA THR A 279 3.40 15.40 -9.22
C THR A 279 4.26 16.25 -8.30
N ALA A 280 3.93 16.32 -7.01
CA ALA A 280 4.72 17.05 -6.02
C ALA A 280 6.13 16.47 -5.86
N ALA A 281 6.26 15.13 -5.86
CA ALA A 281 7.56 14.46 -5.76
C ALA A 281 8.48 14.81 -6.94
N PHE A 282 7.96 14.82 -8.17
CA PHE A 282 8.73 15.22 -9.36
C PHE A 282 9.09 16.70 -9.32
N ALA A 283 8.16 17.59 -8.95
CA ALA A 283 8.46 19.02 -8.81
C ALA A 283 9.61 19.26 -7.83
N LEU A 284 9.60 18.60 -6.67
CA LEU A 284 10.70 18.65 -5.71
C LEU A 284 11.98 18.01 -6.24
N ALA A 285 11.89 16.91 -7.00
CA ALA A 285 13.06 16.26 -7.58
C ALA A 285 13.78 17.15 -8.59
N PHE A 286 13.02 17.84 -9.46
CA PHE A 286 13.55 18.83 -10.40
C PHE A 286 14.11 20.07 -9.70
N ALA A 287 13.51 20.48 -8.56
CA ALA A 287 14.02 21.57 -7.75
C ALA A 287 15.36 21.24 -7.07
N VAL A 288 15.64 19.96 -6.79
CA VAL A 288 16.96 19.50 -6.29
C VAL A 288 17.99 19.55 -7.40
N SER A 289 17.82 18.76 -8.47
CA SER A 289 18.64 18.82 -9.68
C SER A 289 18.08 17.93 -10.79
N PRO A 290 18.39 18.20 -12.08
CA PRO A 290 18.03 17.29 -13.18
C PRO A 290 18.61 15.87 -13.00
N GLY A 291 19.82 15.76 -12.46
CA GLY A 291 20.46 14.48 -12.17
C GLY A 291 19.69 13.68 -11.11
N PHE A 292 19.27 14.34 -10.03
CA PHE A 292 18.43 13.71 -9.02
C PHE A 292 17.04 13.36 -9.55
N ALA A 293 16.43 14.18 -10.40
CA ALA A 293 15.15 13.86 -11.05
C ALA A 293 15.26 12.60 -11.94
N GLY A 294 16.35 12.45 -12.68
CA GLY A 294 16.64 11.22 -13.44
C GLY A 294 16.80 10.00 -12.53
N MET A 295 17.47 10.17 -11.38
CA MET A 295 17.56 9.13 -10.37
C MET A 295 16.17 8.77 -9.79
N PHE A 296 15.38 9.76 -9.40
CA PHE A 296 14.04 9.54 -8.89
C PHE A 296 13.16 8.78 -9.90
N ALA A 297 13.21 9.12 -11.18
CA ALA A 297 12.50 8.39 -12.23
C ALA A 297 12.95 6.91 -12.33
N LEU A 298 14.27 6.66 -12.33
CA LEU A 298 14.82 5.30 -12.34
C LEU A 298 14.39 4.50 -11.09
N TYR A 299 14.37 5.12 -9.92
CA TYR A 299 13.86 4.51 -8.70
C TYR A 299 12.40 4.06 -8.84
N LEU A 300 11.53 4.91 -9.39
CA LEU A 300 10.12 4.55 -9.63
C LEU A 300 9.99 3.37 -10.60
N VAL A 301 10.79 3.34 -11.67
CA VAL A 301 10.82 2.21 -12.62
C VAL A 301 11.25 0.93 -11.93
N LEU A 302 12.36 0.95 -11.20
CA LEU A 302 12.91 -0.24 -10.51
C LEU A 302 11.96 -0.78 -9.44
N THR A 303 11.36 0.10 -8.64
CA THR A 303 10.40 -0.29 -7.60
C THR A 303 9.09 -0.84 -8.16
N THR A 304 8.62 -0.29 -9.28
CA THR A 304 7.45 -0.80 -10.00
C THR A 304 7.75 -2.16 -10.62
N ALA A 305 8.87 -2.30 -11.34
CA ALA A 305 9.31 -3.57 -11.93
C ALA A 305 9.48 -4.67 -10.87
N TYR A 306 10.07 -4.31 -9.72
CA TYR A 306 10.17 -5.19 -8.56
C TYR A 306 8.79 -5.67 -8.09
N SER A 307 7.84 -4.75 -7.93
CA SER A 307 6.50 -5.05 -7.41
C SER A 307 5.68 -5.92 -8.35
N TRP A 308 5.86 -5.78 -9.66
CA TRP A 308 5.10 -6.51 -10.67
C TRP A 308 5.66 -7.89 -11.00
N ARG A 309 6.99 -8.04 -11.09
CA ARG A 309 7.60 -9.28 -11.60
C ARG A 309 8.84 -9.74 -10.85
N LEU A 310 9.77 -8.83 -10.50
CA LEU A 310 11.07 -9.30 -9.99
C LEU A 310 10.94 -9.92 -8.59
N LYS A 311 9.93 -9.51 -7.79
CA LYS A 311 9.69 -10.06 -6.45
C LYS A 311 9.33 -11.56 -6.44
N SER A 312 8.90 -12.13 -7.56
CA SER A 312 8.50 -13.55 -7.64
C SER A 312 9.64 -14.49 -8.00
N ILE A 313 10.78 -13.96 -8.45
CA ILE A 313 11.94 -14.74 -8.89
C ILE A 313 12.90 -14.91 -7.69
N VAL A 314 13.30 -16.16 -7.44
CA VAL A 314 14.20 -16.54 -6.33
C VAL A 314 15.52 -15.80 -6.43
N LEU A 315 16.02 -15.33 -5.28
CA LEU A 315 17.21 -14.50 -5.09
C LEU A 315 17.21 -13.13 -5.77
N LEU A 316 16.56 -12.97 -6.92
CA LEU A 316 16.49 -11.70 -7.62
C LEU A 316 15.77 -10.63 -6.79
N ASP A 317 14.79 -11.03 -5.98
CA ASP A 317 14.12 -10.13 -5.06
C ASP A 317 15.08 -9.53 -4.01
N VAL A 318 15.94 -10.34 -3.40
CA VAL A 318 16.90 -9.86 -2.37
C VAL A 318 18.05 -9.05 -3.00
N VAL A 319 18.49 -9.42 -4.20
CA VAL A 319 19.50 -8.65 -4.95
C VAL A 319 18.95 -7.28 -5.32
N ILE A 320 17.74 -7.20 -5.89
CA ILE A 320 17.11 -5.92 -6.25
C ILE A 320 16.83 -5.07 -5.01
N LEU A 321 16.40 -5.67 -3.90
CA LEU A 321 16.22 -4.93 -2.64
C LEU A 321 17.55 -4.35 -2.15
N SER A 322 18.64 -5.13 -2.17
CA SER A 322 19.97 -4.63 -1.82
C SER A 322 20.38 -3.45 -2.69
N LEU A 323 20.25 -3.60 -4.01
CA LEU A 323 20.56 -2.54 -4.97
C LEU A 323 19.69 -1.30 -4.74
N LEU A 324 18.39 -1.43 -4.47
CA LEU A 324 17.50 -0.31 -4.16
C LEU A 324 17.87 0.42 -2.86
N TYR A 325 18.46 -0.27 -1.87
CA TYR A 325 18.98 0.40 -0.66
C TYR A 325 20.27 1.17 -0.97
N THR A 326 21.23 0.54 -1.64
CA THR A 326 22.46 1.21 -2.11
C THR A 326 22.15 2.39 -3.03
N TYR A 327 21.12 2.24 -3.88
CA TYR A 327 20.64 3.26 -4.78
C TYR A 327 20.31 4.58 -4.08
N ARG A 328 19.70 4.51 -2.88
CA ARG A 328 19.36 5.71 -2.11
C ARG A 328 20.60 6.47 -1.65
N ILE A 329 21.67 5.76 -1.31
CA ILE A 329 22.97 6.37 -0.96
C ILE A 329 23.51 7.11 -2.19
N VAL A 330 23.50 6.47 -3.35
CA VAL A 330 23.95 7.10 -4.61
C VAL A 330 23.08 8.30 -4.98
N ALA A 331 21.75 8.19 -4.85
CA ALA A 331 20.83 9.29 -5.14
C ALA A 331 21.06 10.49 -4.22
N GLY A 332 21.29 10.25 -2.93
CA GLY A 332 21.67 11.32 -1.99
C GLY A 332 23.01 11.97 -2.35
N ALA A 333 23.96 11.16 -2.81
CA ALA A 333 25.26 11.67 -3.23
C ALA A 333 25.17 12.55 -4.47
N VAL A 334 24.35 12.16 -5.46
CA VAL A 334 24.02 12.97 -6.64
C VAL A 334 23.30 14.26 -6.25
N ALA A 335 22.36 14.20 -5.29
CA ALA A 335 21.63 15.38 -4.82
C ALA A 335 22.55 16.39 -4.12
N ALA A 336 23.48 15.93 -3.28
CA ALA A 336 24.37 16.78 -2.50
C ALA A 336 25.71 17.09 -3.20
N GLU A 337 25.90 16.59 -4.42
CA GLU A 337 27.17 16.68 -5.18
C GLU A 337 28.37 16.13 -4.37
N ILE A 338 28.18 14.99 -3.72
CA ILE A 338 29.20 14.32 -2.91
C ILE A 338 29.73 13.11 -3.68
N VAL A 339 31.04 12.94 -3.76
CA VAL A 339 31.65 11.75 -4.34
C VAL A 339 31.58 10.58 -3.34
N VAL A 340 30.96 9.48 -3.76
CA VAL A 340 30.87 8.26 -2.96
C VAL A 340 32.12 7.40 -3.16
N SER A 341 32.67 6.86 -2.07
CA SER A 341 33.78 5.90 -2.18
C SER A 341 33.30 4.55 -2.69
N SER A 342 34.10 3.90 -3.53
CA SER A 342 33.84 2.53 -4.00
C SER A 342 33.69 1.54 -2.84
N TRP A 343 34.44 1.77 -1.75
CA TRP A 343 34.35 0.99 -0.52
C TRP A 343 32.98 1.11 0.16
N LEU A 344 32.40 2.31 0.22
CA LEU A 344 31.06 2.50 0.77
C LEU A 344 30.01 1.75 -0.05
N LEU A 345 30.12 1.79 -1.38
CA LEU A 345 29.19 1.07 -2.27
C LEU A 345 29.31 -0.44 -2.09
N ALA A 346 30.54 -0.98 -2.08
CA ALA A 346 30.80 -2.40 -1.87
C ALA A 346 30.27 -2.86 -0.51
N PHE A 347 30.57 -2.13 0.57
CA PHE A 347 30.05 -2.39 1.90
C PHE A 347 28.51 -2.39 1.90
N SER A 348 27.90 -1.37 1.30
CA SER A 348 26.44 -1.20 1.27
C SER A 348 25.73 -2.35 0.57
N VAL A 349 26.24 -2.81 -0.58
CA VAL A 349 25.64 -3.93 -1.32
C VAL A 349 25.63 -5.21 -0.47
N PHE A 350 26.74 -5.55 0.18
CA PHE A 350 26.80 -6.76 1.01
C PHE A 350 26.01 -6.63 2.32
N ALA A 351 26.03 -5.46 2.95
CA ALA A 351 25.24 -5.18 4.15
C ALA A 351 23.74 -5.27 3.85
N PHE A 352 23.27 -4.59 2.80
CA PHE A 352 21.85 -4.61 2.43
C PHE A 352 21.40 -5.95 1.85
N LEU A 353 22.28 -6.72 1.21
CA LEU A 353 21.97 -8.09 0.79
C LEU A 353 21.75 -8.98 2.02
N SER A 354 22.59 -8.86 3.05
CA SER A 354 22.36 -9.54 4.33
C SER A 354 21.02 -9.13 4.95
N LEU A 355 20.69 -7.82 5.01
CA LEU A 355 19.41 -7.37 5.57
C LEU A 355 18.20 -7.86 4.74
N ALA A 356 18.31 -7.86 3.41
CA ALA A 356 17.26 -8.39 2.54
C ALA A 356 17.04 -9.90 2.77
N LEU A 357 18.12 -10.66 2.96
CA LEU A 357 18.07 -12.08 3.30
C LEU A 357 17.52 -12.32 4.71
N VAL A 358 17.83 -11.48 5.69
CA VAL A 358 17.20 -11.53 7.02
C VAL A 358 15.68 -11.43 6.91
N LYS A 359 15.19 -10.45 6.13
CA LYS A 359 13.75 -10.27 5.88
C LYS A 359 13.11 -11.49 5.21
N ARG A 360 13.83 -12.11 4.28
CA ARG A 360 13.35 -13.33 3.58
C ARG A 360 13.31 -14.52 4.53
N CYS A 361 14.37 -14.73 5.30
CA CYS A 361 14.48 -15.82 6.26
C CYS A 361 13.45 -15.68 7.37
N SER A 362 13.18 -14.47 7.88
CA SER A 362 12.15 -14.27 8.90
C SER A 362 10.75 -14.63 8.41
N GLU A 363 10.42 -14.29 7.16
CA GLU A 363 9.16 -14.70 6.52
C GLU A 363 9.06 -16.23 6.41
N LEU A 364 10.12 -16.91 5.99
CA LEU A 364 10.16 -18.38 5.89
C LEU A 364 10.10 -19.09 7.26
N VAL A 365 10.76 -18.53 8.29
CA VAL A 365 10.67 -19.03 9.67
C VAL A 365 9.24 -18.89 10.20
N SER A 366 8.57 -17.77 9.92
CA SER A 366 7.17 -17.57 10.30
C SER A 366 6.23 -18.56 9.59
N LEU A 367 6.49 -18.88 8.31
CA LEU A 367 5.75 -19.91 7.58
C LEU A 367 5.98 -21.30 8.19
N ARG A 368 7.22 -21.63 8.55
CA ARG A 368 7.56 -22.88 9.25
C ARG A 368 6.81 -23.02 10.57
N GLN A 369 6.71 -21.94 11.35
CA GLN A 369 5.94 -21.91 12.60
C GLN A 369 4.42 -22.03 12.40
N SER A 370 3.92 -21.62 11.23
CA SER A 370 2.50 -21.69 10.87
C SER A 370 2.13 -22.96 10.07
N ASP A 371 3.02 -23.96 10.03
CA ASP A 371 2.91 -25.21 9.27
C ASP A 371 2.60 -25.01 7.76
N LYS A 372 3.13 -23.93 7.18
CA LYS A 372 3.02 -23.62 5.75
C LYS A 372 4.34 -23.93 5.04
N ARG A 373 4.26 -24.54 3.86
CA ARG A 373 5.45 -25.05 3.14
C ARG A 373 6.09 -24.07 2.16
N ALA A 374 5.35 -23.07 1.68
CA ALA A 374 5.82 -22.14 0.65
C ALA A 374 5.24 -20.72 0.83
N ALA A 375 5.98 -19.73 0.33
CA ALA A 375 5.55 -18.34 0.34
C ALA A 375 4.52 -18.07 -0.77
N ALA A 376 3.43 -17.36 -0.45
CA ALA A 376 2.42 -17.02 -1.45
C ALA A 376 2.94 -15.93 -2.40
N GLY A 377 2.92 -16.21 -3.71
CA GLY A 377 3.33 -15.26 -4.75
C GLY A 377 4.84 -15.09 -4.93
N ARG A 378 5.64 -16.00 -4.34
CA ARG A 378 7.10 -16.05 -4.48
C ARG A 378 7.57 -17.48 -4.53
N ASP A 379 8.62 -17.75 -5.29
CA ASP A 379 9.15 -19.10 -5.49
C ASP A 379 10.11 -19.55 -4.36
N TYR A 380 9.74 -19.28 -3.10
CA TYR A 380 10.51 -19.71 -1.93
C TYR A 380 9.78 -20.77 -1.11
N ARG A 381 10.54 -21.74 -0.62
CA ARG A 381 10.11 -22.85 0.23
C ARG A 381 10.81 -22.79 1.57
N VAL A 382 10.19 -23.36 2.61
CA VAL A 382 10.78 -23.41 3.95
C VAL A 382 12.14 -24.13 3.96
N GLY A 383 12.32 -25.14 3.09
CA GLY A 383 13.60 -25.86 2.95
C GLY A 383 14.76 -24.97 2.46
N ASP A 384 14.47 -23.88 1.75
CA ASP A 384 15.53 -23.00 1.22
C ASP A 384 16.30 -22.28 2.34
N LEU A 385 15.78 -22.27 3.57
CA LEU A 385 16.46 -21.72 4.75
C LEU A 385 17.87 -22.32 4.95
N GLU A 386 18.07 -23.59 4.58
CA GLU A 386 19.37 -24.27 4.69
C GLU A 386 20.46 -23.60 3.83
N VAL A 387 20.07 -22.99 2.70
CA VAL A 387 20.97 -22.24 1.82
C VAL A 387 20.97 -20.75 2.18
N LEU A 388 19.80 -20.18 2.51
CA LEU A 388 19.66 -18.75 2.73
C LEU A 388 20.32 -18.26 4.02
N TRP A 389 20.36 -19.08 5.08
CA TRP A 389 21.08 -18.74 6.32
C TRP A 389 22.59 -18.53 6.10
N PRO A 390 23.35 -19.54 5.61
CA PRO A 390 24.79 -19.35 5.38
C PRO A 390 25.04 -18.27 4.32
N PHE A 391 24.18 -18.14 3.30
CA PHE A 391 24.34 -17.08 2.30
C PHE A 391 24.22 -15.67 2.91
N GLY A 392 23.23 -15.45 3.76
CA GLY A 392 23.02 -14.16 4.39
C GLY A 392 24.07 -13.83 5.47
N ILE A 393 24.47 -14.82 6.28
CA ILE A 393 25.58 -14.67 7.24
C ILE A 393 26.88 -14.38 6.48
N GLY A 394 27.16 -15.11 5.40
CA GLY A 394 28.31 -14.89 4.54
C GLY A 394 28.33 -13.48 3.95
N SER A 395 27.19 -12.97 3.49
CA SER A 395 27.06 -11.59 3.02
C SER A 395 27.34 -10.56 4.12
N SER A 396 26.93 -10.83 5.37
CA SER A 396 27.23 -9.94 6.50
C SER A 396 28.73 -9.90 6.84
N LEU A 397 29.40 -11.06 6.82
CA LEU A 397 30.84 -11.15 7.05
C LEU A 397 31.63 -10.53 5.91
N ALA A 398 31.18 -10.69 4.66
CA ALA A 398 31.77 -9.99 3.51
C ALA A 398 31.70 -8.47 3.68
N ALA A 399 30.58 -7.92 4.15
CA ALA A 399 30.47 -6.49 4.48
C ALA A 399 31.49 -6.08 5.56
N VAL A 400 31.62 -6.86 6.63
CA VAL A 400 32.62 -6.63 7.69
C VAL A 400 34.05 -6.66 7.15
N VAL A 401 34.39 -7.61 6.27
CA VAL A 401 35.71 -7.71 5.64
C VAL A 401 35.98 -6.49 4.75
N VAL A 402 35.01 -6.09 3.91
CA VAL A 402 35.11 -4.89 3.07
C VAL A 402 35.33 -3.63 3.93
N PHE A 403 34.67 -3.54 5.08
CA PHE A 403 34.91 -2.45 6.02
C PHE A 403 36.34 -2.49 6.61
N GLY A 404 36.89 -3.68 6.90
CA GLY A 404 38.28 -3.84 7.32
C GLY A 404 39.29 -3.41 6.23
N LEU A 405 39.00 -3.71 4.97
CA LEU A 405 39.81 -3.24 3.84
C LEU A 405 39.75 -1.71 3.71
N PHE A 406 38.57 -1.12 3.90
CA PHE A 406 38.38 0.33 3.93
C PHE A 406 39.26 1.01 5.00
N ILE A 407 39.38 0.45 6.20
CA ILE A 407 40.21 1.02 7.28
C ILE A 407 41.67 1.19 6.85
N ASN A 408 42.19 0.23 6.06
CA ASN A 408 43.58 0.20 5.62
C ASN A 408 43.81 0.91 4.28
N ALA A 409 42.77 1.48 3.66
CA ALA A 409 42.88 2.17 2.39
C ALA A 409 43.60 3.53 2.56
N PRO A 410 44.49 3.92 1.63
CA PRO A 410 45.22 5.19 1.71
C PRO A 410 44.30 6.41 1.84
N GLU A 411 43.16 6.40 1.16
CA GLU A 411 42.17 7.48 1.19
C GLU A 411 41.52 7.64 2.56
N THR A 412 41.41 6.55 3.33
CA THR A 412 40.89 6.55 4.71
C THR A 412 41.93 7.12 5.66
N ALA A 413 43.19 6.74 5.50
CA ALA A 413 44.28 7.27 6.33
C ALA A 413 44.42 8.80 6.21
N GLN A 414 44.12 9.37 5.04
CA GLN A 414 44.11 10.83 4.83
C GLN A 414 42.87 11.52 5.41
N ARG A 415 41.76 10.79 5.55
CA ARG A 415 40.47 11.36 5.98
C ARG A 415 40.28 11.33 7.49
N TYR A 416 40.91 10.42 8.22
CA TYR A 416 40.71 10.24 9.66
C TYR A 416 41.99 10.57 10.42
N ALA A 417 41.87 11.30 11.52
CA ALA A 417 42.99 11.62 12.39
C ALA A 417 43.51 10.37 13.12
N VAL A 418 42.61 9.48 13.55
CA VAL A 418 42.95 8.20 14.21
C VAL A 418 42.16 7.05 13.57
N PRO A 419 42.56 6.56 12.37
CA PRO A 419 41.85 5.49 11.66
C PRO A 419 41.69 4.19 12.46
N GLN A 420 42.58 3.93 13.43
CA GLN A 420 42.58 2.71 14.24
C GLN A 420 41.31 2.57 15.09
N LEU A 421 40.65 3.67 15.46
CA LEU A 421 39.38 3.63 16.18
C LEU A 421 38.26 2.96 15.37
N LEU A 422 38.37 2.94 14.03
CA LEU A 422 37.40 2.27 13.16
C LEU A 422 37.40 0.74 13.36
N TRP A 423 38.45 0.13 13.91
CA TRP A 423 38.43 -1.30 14.27
C TRP A 423 37.37 -1.61 15.34
N LEU A 424 37.10 -0.67 16.25
CA LEU A 424 36.00 -0.81 17.21
C LEU A 424 34.63 -0.80 16.52
N VAL A 425 34.49 0.00 15.45
CA VAL A 425 33.28 -0.01 14.61
C VAL A 425 33.12 -1.36 13.92
N GLN A 426 34.21 -1.96 13.44
CA GLN A 426 34.17 -3.30 12.84
C GLN A 426 33.70 -4.37 13.83
N ILE A 427 34.18 -4.34 15.08
CA ILE A 427 33.71 -5.22 16.16
C ILE A 427 32.21 -4.99 16.43
N GLY A 428 31.78 -3.73 16.46
CA GLY A 428 30.37 -3.36 16.59
C GLY A 428 29.50 -3.94 15.46
N LEU A 429 29.98 -3.90 14.21
CA LEU A 429 29.29 -4.48 13.06
C LEU A 429 29.15 -6.00 13.18
N ILE A 430 30.21 -6.70 13.59
CA ILE A 430 30.18 -8.16 13.84
C ILE A 430 29.08 -8.49 14.86
N TYR A 431 29.06 -7.76 15.99
CA TYR A 431 28.07 -7.95 17.03
C TYR A 431 26.65 -7.68 16.53
N LEU A 432 26.44 -6.57 15.81
CA LEU A 432 25.14 -6.15 15.31
C LEU A 432 24.57 -7.18 14.31
N PHE A 433 25.37 -7.59 13.32
CA PHE A 433 24.95 -8.59 12.34
C PHE A 433 24.74 -9.96 12.97
N GLY A 434 25.63 -10.39 13.86
CA GLY A 434 25.48 -11.65 14.59
C GLY A 434 24.20 -11.69 15.40
N ARG A 435 23.91 -10.64 16.18
CA ARG A 435 22.66 -10.52 16.95
C ARG A 435 21.42 -10.56 16.04
N LEU A 436 21.46 -9.87 14.90
CA LEU A 436 20.36 -9.82 13.95
C LEU A 436 20.05 -11.21 13.37
N TRP A 437 21.08 -11.96 12.97
CA TRP A 437 20.93 -13.32 12.44
C TRP A 437 20.46 -14.30 13.52
N ILE A 438 20.98 -14.20 14.75
CA ILE A 438 20.50 -15.00 15.89
C ILE A 438 19.01 -14.74 16.15
N ALA A 439 18.57 -13.47 16.17
CA ALA A 439 17.18 -13.11 16.37
C ALA A 439 16.27 -13.65 15.26
N THR A 440 16.76 -13.66 14.02
CA THR A 440 16.04 -14.18 12.84
C THR A 440 15.82 -15.69 12.95
N VAL A 441 16.87 -16.44 13.29
CA VAL A 441 16.78 -17.91 13.45
C VAL A 441 15.86 -18.28 14.61
N ARG A 442 15.86 -17.49 15.70
CA ARG A 442 14.95 -17.68 16.85
C ARG A 442 13.49 -17.32 16.54
N GLY A 443 13.19 -16.76 15.38
CA GLY A 443 11.84 -16.33 15.01
C GLY A 443 11.35 -15.09 15.76
N ALA A 444 12.25 -14.32 16.38
CA ALA A 444 11.91 -13.06 17.08
C ALA A 444 11.81 -11.85 16.13
N MET A 445 12.08 -12.06 14.84
CA MET A 445 12.08 -11.02 13.81
C MET A 445 10.74 -11.00 13.07
N HIS A 446 9.89 -10.01 13.35
CA HIS A 446 8.55 -9.90 12.74
C HIS A 446 8.42 -8.76 11.73
N ASP A 447 9.32 -7.78 11.79
CA ASP A 447 9.24 -6.54 11.02
C ASP A 447 10.51 -6.29 10.18
N ASP A 448 10.56 -5.14 9.50
CA ASP A 448 11.67 -4.78 8.62
C ASP A 448 12.98 -4.70 9.45
N PRO A 449 14.09 -5.32 8.99
CA PRO A 449 15.31 -5.41 9.77
C PRO A 449 15.89 -4.07 10.20
N VAL A 450 15.71 -3.03 9.36
CA VAL A 450 16.16 -1.67 9.68
C VAL A 450 15.37 -1.10 10.85
N VAL A 451 14.05 -1.32 10.86
CA VAL A 451 13.17 -0.85 11.95
C VAL A 451 13.49 -1.59 13.24
N HIS A 452 13.67 -2.92 13.18
CA HIS A 452 14.03 -3.71 14.35
C HIS A 452 15.35 -3.26 15.00
N LEU A 453 16.35 -2.90 14.20
CA LEU A 453 17.63 -2.37 14.71
C LEU A 453 17.47 -1.04 15.46
N LEU A 454 16.52 -0.20 15.03
CA LEU A 454 16.28 1.12 15.61
C LEU A 454 15.35 1.07 16.84
N GLU A 455 14.38 0.16 16.86
CA GLU A 455 13.48 -0.01 18.01
C GLU A 455 14.15 -0.76 19.18
N ASN A 456 15.08 -1.66 18.89
CA ASN A 456 15.82 -2.39 19.93
C ASN A 456 16.87 -1.47 20.59
N ARG A 457 16.62 -1.06 21.83
CA ARG A 457 17.49 -0.17 22.61
C ARG A 457 18.97 -0.57 22.61
N GLY A 458 19.28 -1.87 22.68
CA GLY A 458 20.66 -2.34 22.68
C GLY A 458 21.32 -2.24 21.30
N SER A 459 20.59 -2.52 20.23
CA SER A 459 21.10 -2.40 18.85
C SER A 459 21.24 -0.92 18.45
N PHE A 460 20.28 -0.09 18.85
CA PHE A 460 20.34 1.36 18.67
C PHE A 460 21.51 1.99 19.44
N GLY A 461 21.70 1.62 20.71
CA GLY A 461 22.84 2.09 21.50
C GLY A 461 24.19 1.72 20.87
N MET A 462 24.32 0.51 20.32
CA MET A 462 25.50 0.10 19.57
C MET A 462 25.70 0.94 18.30
N LEU A 463 24.63 1.22 17.55
CA LEU A 463 24.68 2.09 16.37
C LEU A 463 25.18 3.50 16.73
N CYS A 464 24.64 4.09 17.80
CA CYS A 464 25.10 5.39 18.31
C CYS A 464 26.57 5.36 18.72
N ALA A 465 27.01 4.31 19.43
CA ALA A 465 28.41 4.14 19.82
C ALA A 465 29.35 4.03 18.60
N MET A 466 28.94 3.29 17.56
CA MET A 466 29.69 3.19 16.30
C MET A 466 29.80 4.56 15.62
N VAL A 467 28.68 5.30 15.50
CA VAL A 467 28.69 6.65 14.91
C VAL A 467 29.58 7.60 15.71
N ALA A 468 29.49 7.60 17.05
CA ALA A 468 30.34 8.40 17.91
C ALA A 468 31.84 8.04 17.72
N THR A 469 32.14 6.75 17.54
CA THR A 469 33.51 6.28 17.28
C THR A 469 34.02 6.75 15.92
N VAL A 470 33.19 6.75 14.87
CA VAL A 470 33.54 7.29 13.54
C VAL A 470 33.83 8.79 13.63
N LEU A 471 33.00 9.56 14.36
CA LEU A 471 33.21 10.99 14.55
C LEU A 471 34.49 11.26 15.37
N ALA A 472 34.72 10.49 16.44
CA ALA A 472 35.93 10.56 17.25
C ALA A 472 37.18 10.26 16.41
N ALA A 473 37.14 9.22 15.57
CA ALA A 473 38.23 8.86 14.67
C ALA A 473 38.61 9.99 13.69
N HIS A 474 37.64 10.82 13.32
CA HIS A 474 37.86 11.94 12.39
C HIS A 474 38.34 13.20 13.10
N PHE A 475 37.70 13.60 14.19
CA PHE A 475 37.92 14.91 14.83
C PHE A 475 38.93 14.90 15.99
N LEU A 476 39.18 13.76 16.65
CA LEU A 476 40.13 13.74 17.76
C LEU A 476 41.56 13.83 17.22
N PRO A 477 42.37 14.78 17.69
CA PRO A 477 43.78 14.82 17.34
C PRO A 477 44.46 13.54 17.82
N ALA A 478 45.40 13.03 17.02
CA ALA A 478 46.26 11.93 17.44
C ALA A 478 47.02 12.37 18.71
N LEU A 479 46.85 11.62 19.79
CA LEU A 479 47.55 11.82 21.06
C LEU A 479 49.03 11.45 20.96
#